data_AF-A0A9D2E406-F1
#
_entry.id   AF-A0A9D2E406-F1
#
_cell.length_a   1.000
_cell.length_b   1.000
_cell.length_c   1.000
_cell.angle_alpha   90.00
_cell.angle_beta   90.00
_cell.angle_gamma   90.00
#
_symmetry.space_group_name_H-M   'P 1'
#
loop_
_entity.id
_entity.type
_entity.pdbx_description
1 polymer ?
#
loop_
_entity_poly.entity_id
_entity_poly.type
_entity_poly.pdbx_seq_one_letter_code
_entity_poly.pdbx_strand_id
1 'polypeptide(L)'
;MTTNKHVLTWLDEMVALVKPDKVVWIDGSEEQLTALREESFKTGEMIPLNEELLPGCVLHHTAVNDVARVEGRTYICTKKREDAAPINNWMETSEMKAKLIPMYDGCMKGRTMYVLPYCMGPIGSPFSKVGIELTDSIYVVMNMDIMTRMGKQVLDQ
;
A
#
# COMPACT_ATOMS: atom_id res chain seq x y z
N MET A 1 3.26 14.83 8.68
CA MET A 1 2.27 13.90 9.27
C MET A 1 2.74 13.38 10.63
N THR A 2 3.92 12.77 10.77
CA THR A 2 4.44 12.29 12.07
C THR A 2 5.76 12.98 12.46
N THR A 3 6.13 12.91 13.74
CA THR A 3 7.46 13.27 14.26
C THR A 3 8.32 12.05 14.60
N ASN A 4 7.81 10.84 14.36
CA ASN A 4 8.53 9.59 14.64
C ASN A 4 9.75 9.45 13.72
N LYS A 5 10.95 9.61 14.28
CA LYS A 5 12.21 9.58 13.54
C LYS A 5 12.46 8.24 12.84
N HIS A 6 12.04 7.11 13.41
CA HIS A 6 12.25 5.79 12.80
C HIS A 6 11.45 5.65 11.51
N VAL A 7 10.20 6.11 11.51
CA VAL A 7 9.35 6.12 10.31
C VAL A 7 9.93 7.03 9.25
N LEU A 8 10.37 8.24 9.64
CA LEU A 8 10.92 9.21 8.70
C LEU A 8 12.22 8.70 8.06
N THR A 9 13.14 8.14 8.85
CA THR A 9 14.37 7.54 8.33
C THR A 9 14.09 6.37 7.39
N TRP A 10 13.18 5.47 7.76
CA TRP A 10 12.78 4.38 6.87
C TRP A 10 12.14 4.89 5.59
N LEU A 11 11.30 5.93 5.66
CA LEU A 11 10.70 6.55 4.48
C LEU A 11 11.78 7.13 3.55
N ASP A 12 12.78 7.83 4.09
CA ASP A 12 13.89 8.38 3.30
C ASP A 12 14.66 7.27 2.58
N GLU A 13 14.91 6.14 3.24
CA GLU A 13 15.52 4.95 2.63
C GLU A 13 14.67 4.39 1.48
N MET A 14 13.35 4.32 1.65
CA MET A 14 12.44 3.82 0.62
C MET A 14 12.34 4.79 -0.56
N VAL A 15 12.26 6.11 -0.32
CA VAL A 15 12.29 7.14 -1.37
C VAL A 15 13.57 7.04 -2.18
N ALA A 16 14.72 6.87 -1.53
CA ALA A 16 16.01 6.72 -2.21
C ALA A 16 16.07 5.45 -3.08
N LEU A 17 15.43 4.36 -2.65
CA LEU A 17 15.34 3.10 -3.38
C LEU A 17 14.39 3.23 -4.59
N VAL A 18 13.12 3.58 -4.36
CA VAL A 18 12.08 3.49 -5.40
C VAL A 18 11.99 4.72 -6.32
N LYS A 19 12.62 5.84 -5.92
CA LYS A 19 12.80 7.09 -6.68
C LYS A 19 11.50 7.65 -7.28
N PRO A 20 10.47 7.92 -6.47
CA PRO A 20 9.23 8.52 -6.95
C PRO A 20 9.42 9.99 -7.31
N ASP A 21 8.54 10.54 -8.16
CA ASP A 21 8.56 11.96 -8.53
C ASP A 21 7.95 12.82 -7.41
N LYS A 22 7.02 12.25 -6.64
CA LYS A 22 6.31 12.90 -5.54
C LYS A 22 6.09 11.93 -4.40
N VAL A 23 6.07 12.45 -3.18
CA VAL A 23 5.69 11.70 -1.98
C VAL A 23 4.47 12.37 -1.37
N VAL A 24 3.37 11.63 -1.22
CA VAL A 24 2.10 12.13 -0.68
C VAL A 24 1.72 11.31 0.53
N TRP A 25 1.51 11.97 1.66
CA TRP A 25 0.95 11.32 2.84
C TRP A 25 -0.56 11.27 2.74
N ILE A 26 -1.13 10.08 2.95
CA ILE A 26 -2.57 9.90 2.99
C ILE A 26 -3.06 10.20 4.41
N ASP A 27 -3.84 11.26 4.55
CA ASP A 27 -4.38 11.72 5.84
C ASP A 27 -5.77 11.13 6.15
N GLY A 28 -6.41 10.49 5.17
CA GLY A 28 -7.72 9.85 5.30
C GLY A 28 -8.91 10.81 5.26
N SER A 29 -8.69 12.08 4.88
CA SER A 29 -9.77 13.04 4.71
C SER A 29 -10.57 12.79 3.43
N GLU A 30 -11.88 13.00 3.49
CA GLU A 30 -12.75 12.86 2.30
C GLU A 30 -12.36 13.82 1.16
N GLU A 31 -11.82 15.00 1.47
CA GLU A 31 -11.32 15.93 0.47
C GLU A 31 -10.16 15.31 -0.33
N GLN A 32 -9.17 14.74 0.37
CA GLN A 32 -8.03 14.08 -0.26
C GLN A 32 -8.47 12.84 -1.06
N LEU A 33 -9.34 12.01 -0.49
CA LEU A 33 -9.83 10.80 -1.14
C LEU A 33 -10.68 11.13 -2.39
N THR A 34 -11.48 12.20 -2.33
CA THR A 34 -12.25 12.69 -3.48
C THR A 34 -11.33 13.17 -4.59
N ALA A 35 -10.28 13.93 -4.27
CA ALA A 35 -9.31 14.37 -5.27
C ALA A 35 -8.62 13.17 -5.97
N LEU A 36 -8.28 12.11 -5.22
CA LEU A 36 -7.69 10.90 -5.76
C LEU A 36 -8.68 10.09 -6.63
N ARG A 37 -9.95 9.99 -6.24
CA ARG A 37 -11.01 9.39 -7.09
C ARG A 37 -11.16 10.14 -8.41
N GLU A 38 -11.20 11.46 -8.36
CA GLU A 38 -11.28 12.26 -9.59
C GLU A 38 -10.04 12.09 -10.48
N GLU A 39 -8.85 11.97 -9.89
CA GLU A 39 -7.63 11.67 -10.62
C GLU A 39 -7.71 10.29 -11.29
N SER A 40 -8.15 9.24 -10.59
CA SER A 40 -8.28 7.90 -11.16
C SER A 40 -9.32 7.82 -12.28
N PHE A 41 -10.36 8.66 -12.24
CA PHE A 41 -11.31 8.80 -13.36
C PHE A 41 -10.68 9.51 -14.56
N LYS A 42 -9.88 10.56 -14.33
CA LYS A 42 -9.19 11.30 -15.40
C LYS A 42 -8.14 10.45 -16.10
N THR A 43 -7.44 9.57 -15.37
CA THR A 43 -6.46 8.64 -15.95
C THR A 43 -7.09 7.43 -16.60
N GLY A 44 -8.37 7.16 -16.33
CA GLY A 44 -9.08 5.96 -16.78
C GLY A 44 -8.72 4.69 -16.01
N GLU A 45 -8.00 4.81 -14.89
CA GLU A 45 -7.75 3.70 -13.96
C GLU A 45 -9.08 3.17 -13.39
N MET A 46 -9.99 4.08 -13.04
CA MET A 46 -11.33 3.73 -12.55
C MET A 46 -12.42 4.39 -13.37
N ILE A 47 -13.61 3.79 -13.33
CA ILE A 47 -14.80 4.27 -14.03
C ILE A 47 -15.90 4.49 -12.98
N PRO A 48 -16.46 5.71 -12.86
CA PRO A 48 -17.61 5.93 -11.99
C PRO A 48 -18.81 5.15 -12.51
N LEU A 49 -19.57 4.52 -11.60
CA LEU A 49 -20.81 3.85 -11.94
C LEU A 49 -21.99 4.84 -11.96
N ASN A 50 -23.18 4.34 -12.27
CA ASN A 50 -24.37 5.18 -12.29
C ASN A 50 -24.71 5.65 -10.87
N GLU A 51 -24.62 6.96 -10.61
CA GLU A 51 -24.84 7.56 -9.28
C GLU A 51 -26.29 7.45 -8.78
N GLU A 52 -27.29 7.31 -9.65
CA GLU A 52 -28.69 7.10 -9.22
C GLU A 52 -28.92 5.68 -8.69
N LEU A 53 -28.19 4.70 -9.22
CA LEU A 53 -28.35 3.28 -8.88
C LEU A 53 -27.31 2.79 -7.86
N LEU A 54 -26.09 3.29 -7.96
CA LEU A 54 -24.90 2.85 -7.22
C LEU A 54 -24.06 4.08 -6.82
N PRO A 55 -24.59 4.96 -5.95
CA PRO A 55 -23.92 6.20 -5.55
C PRO A 55 -22.53 5.93 -4.96
N GLY A 56 -21.53 6.68 -5.42
CA GLY A 56 -20.15 6.58 -4.96
C GLY A 56 -19.41 5.29 -5.34
N CYS A 57 -20.03 4.41 -6.14
CA CYS A 57 -19.42 3.16 -6.58
C CYS A 57 -18.57 3.35 -7.84
N VAL A 58 -17.47 2.61 -7.91
CA VAL A 58 -16.51 2.69 -9.01
C VAL A 58 -16.18 1.29 -9.52
N LEU A 59 -15.84 1.19 -10.80
CA LEU A 59 -15.38 -0.02 -11.46
C LEU A 59 -13.90 0.13 -11.84
N HIS A 60 -13.10 -0.89 -11.52
CA HIS A 60 -11.71 -1.01 -11.94
C HIS A 60 -11.52 -2.35 -12.67
N HIS A 61 -11.00 -2.31 -13.89
CA HIS A 61 -10.63 -3.52 -14.63
C HIS A 61 -9.13 -3.79 -14.46
N THR A 62 -8.79 -4.90 -13.83
CA THR A 62 -7.39 -5.30 -13.71
C THR A 62 -6.85 -5.81 -15.04
N ALA A 63 -5.52 -5.90 -15.13
CA ALA A 63 -4.89 -6.56 -16.25
C ALA A 63 -5.25 -8.06 -16.28
N VAL A 64 -5.39 -8.64 -17.47
CA VAL A 64 -5.80 -10.05 -17.64
C VAL A 64 -4.87 -11.07 -16.97
N ASN A 65 -3.63 -10.69 -16.68
CA ASN A 65 -2.62 -11.49 -16.02
C ASN A 65 -2.51 -11.24 -14.51
N ASP A 66 -3.35 -10.35 -13.95
CA ASP A 66 -3.37 -10.00 -12.52
C ASP A 66 -4.82 -9.93 -12.03
N VAL A 67 -5.43 -11.11 -11.87
CA VAL A 67 -6.87 -11.26 -11.52
C VAL A 67 -7.10 -12.00 -10.21
N ALA A 68 -6.03 -12.51 -9.60
CA ALA A 68 -6.08 -13.29 -8.38
C ALA A 68 -4.71 -13.32 -7.69
N ARG A 69 -4.71 -13.65 -6.40
CA ARG A 69 -3.48 -13.87 -5.65
C ARG A 69 -2.64 -14.99 -6.26
N VAL A 70 -1.35 -14.73 -6.49
CA VAL A 70 -0.41 -15.70 -7.04
C VAL A 70 0.29 -16.47 -5.92
N GLU A 71 -0.33 -17.55 -5.44
CA GLU A 71 0.17 -18.33 -4.30
C GLU A 71 1.59 -18.85 -4.52
N GLY A 72 1.90 -19.31 -5.74
CA GLY A 72 3.25 -19.79 -6.12
C GLY A 72 4.33 -18.70 -6.12
N ARG A 73 3.97 -17.44 -5.90
CA ARG A 73 4.91 -16.30 -5.71
C ARG A 73 4.76 -15.63 -4.34
N THR A 74 4.01 -16.23 -3.42
CA THR A 74 3.85 -15.76 -2.05
C THR A 74 4.82 -16.51 -1.13
N TYR A 75 5.68 -15.80 -0.39
CA TYR A 75 6.77 -16.42 0.38
C TYR A 75 6.77 -16.01 1.85
N ILE A 76 7.16 -16.94 2.72
CA ILE A 76 7.53 -16.69 4.11
C ILE A 76 9.07 -16.73 4.19
N CYS A 77 9.71 -15.59 4.39
CA CYS A 77 11.16 -15.45 4.32
C CYS A 77 11.80 -15.37 5.73
N THR A 78 11.85 -16.49 6.43
CA THR A 78 12.54 -16.66 7.72
C THR A 78 14.01 -17.05 7.55
N LYS A 79 14.85 -16.81 8.57
CA LYS A 79 16.28 -17.21 8.55
C LYS A 79 16.45 -18.72 8.40
N LYS A 80 15.61 -19.50 9.09
CA LYS A 80 15.61 -20.97 9.01
C LYS A 80 14.36 -21.44 8.29
N ARG A 81 14.53 -22.47 7.46
CA ARG A 81 13.43 -23.05 6.68
C ARG A 81 12.37 -23.70 7.56
N GLU A 82 12.76 -24.35 8.67
CA GLU A 82 11.80 -24.98 9.57
C GLU A 82 10.78 -24.00 10.18
N ASP A 83 11.15 -22.72 10.35
CA ASP A 83 10.28 -21.69 10.91
C ASP A 83 9.15 -21.29 9.95
N ALA A 84 9.27 -21.60 8.66
CA ALA A 84 8.26 -21.27 7.67
C ALA A 84 7.11 -22.28 7.61
N ALA A 85 7.15 -23.39 8.35
CA ALA A 85 6.21 -24.51 8.23
C ALA A 85 6.19 -25.17 6.83
N PRO A 86 5.85 -26.47 6.73
CA PRO A 86 5.92 -27.21 5.45
C PRO A 86 4.87 -26.79 4.41
N ILE A 87 3.88 -25.98 4.81
CA ILE A 87 2.78 -25.53 3.96
C ILE A 87 3.08 -24.25 3.19
N ASN A 88 4.21 -23.58 3.46
CA ASN A 88 4.55 -22.28 2.86
C ASN A 88 5.70 -22.40 1.86
N ASN A 89 5.72 -21.51 0.88
CA ASN A 89 6.91 -21.29 0.08
C ASN A 89 7.95 -20.55 0.92
N TRP A 90 9.18 -21.05 0.95
CA TRP A 90 10.28 -20.46 1.69
C TRP A 90 11.44 -20.08 0.76
N MET A 91 12.04 -18.93 1.05
CA MET A 91 13.31 -18.47 0.50
C MET A 91 14.06 -17.78 1.64
N GLU A 92 15.37 -17.93 1.68
CA GLU A 92 16.16 -17.26 2.71
C GLU A 92 16.03 -15.74 2.58
N THR A 93 15.96 -15.04 3.72
CA THR A 93 15.67 -13.60 3.77
C THR A 93 16.65 -12.76 2.94
N SER A 94 17.95 -13.03 3.02
CA SER A 94 18.97 -12.31 2.24
C SER A 94 18.91 -12.64 0.75
N GLU A 95 18.61 -13.88 0.38
CA GLU A 95 18.39 -14.28 -1.02
C GLU A 95 17.18 -13.53 -1.62
N MET A 96 16.06 -13.48 -0.91
CA MET A 96 14.87 -12.75 -1.38
C MET A 96 15.16 -11.24 -1.49
N LYS A 97 15.86 -10.65 -0.52
CA LYS A 97 16.25 -9.24 -0.59
C LYS A 97 17.18 -8.96 -1.77
N ALA A 98 18.18 -9.81 -2.01
CA ALA A 98 19.08 -9.68 -3.15
C ALA A 98 18.34 -9.76 -4.50
N LYS A 99 17.21 -10.48 -4.55
CA LYS A 99 16.33 -10.56 -5.71
C LYS A 99 15.41 -9.35 -5.87
N LEU A 100 14.78 -8.89 -4.79
CA LEU A 100 13.75 -7.84 -4.84
C LEU A 100 14.32 -6.42 -4.88
N ILE A 101 15.41 -6.14 -4.15
CA ILE A 101 15.98 -4.78 -4.07
C ILE A 101 16.31 -4.23 -5.48
N PRO A 102 16.95 -5.00 -6.39
CA PRO A 102 17.19 -4.53 -7.76
C PRO A 102 15.90 -4.28 -8.56
N MET A 103 14.81 -4.99 -8.27
CA MET A 103 13.52 -4.78 -8.94
C MET A 103 12.83 -3.52 -8.44
N TYR A 104 13.04 -3.15 -7.17
CA TYR A 104 12.51 -1.93 -6.58
C TYR A 104 13.31 -0.69 -6.94
N ASP A 105 14.59 -0.81 -7.32
CA ASP A 105 15.42 0.34 -7.64
C ASP A 105 14.82 1.17 -8.78
N GLY A 106 14.29 2.35 -8.44
CA GLY A 106 13.63 3.26 -9.37
C GLY A 106 12.30 2.78 -9.94
N CYS A 107 11.63 1.80 -9.32
CA CYS A 107 10.37 1.26 -9.84
C CYS A 107 9.21 2.29 -9.86
N MET A 108 9.30 3.36 -9.07
CA MET A 108 8.28 4.42 -8.97
C MET A 108 8.65 5.71 -9.72
N LYS A 109 9.70 5.72 -10.55
CA LYS A 109 10.03 6.90 -11.38
C LYS A 109 8.84 7.30 -12.25
N GLY A 110 8.52 8.59 -12.30
CA GLY A 110 7.35 9.09 -13.02
C GLY A 110 6.03 8.91 -12.27
N ARG A 111 6.04 8.41 -11.03
CA ARG A 111 4.84 8.12 -10.23
C ARG A 111 4.89 8.84 -8.89
N THR A 112 3.71 9.02 -8.30
CA THR A 112 3.57 9.42 -6.90
C THR A 112 3.72 8.19 -6.01
N MET A 113 4.53 8.27 -4.97
CA MET A 113 4.52 7.32 -3.87
C MET A 113 3.57 7.84 -2.78
N TYR A 114 2.54 7.07 -2.48
CA TYR A 114 1.60 7.32 -1.40
C TYR A 114 2.08 6.62 -0.13
N VAL A 115 2.06 7.34 0.99
CA VAL A 115 2.38 6.84 2.34
C VAL A 115 1.06 6.67 3.10
N LEU A 116 0.69 5.45 3.43
CA LEU A 116 -0.62 5.09 3.98
C LEU A 116 -0.46 4.58 5.42
N PRO A 117 -0.61 5.43 6.45
CA PRO A 117 -0.75 4.97 7.82
C PRO A 117 -2.10 4.27 7.99
N TYR A 118 -2.11 3.04 8.50
CA TYR A 118 -3.33 2.30 8.75
C TYR A 118 -3.32 1.53 10.07
N CYS A 119 -4.51 1.28 10.60
CA CYS A 119 -4.73 0.54 11.84
C CYS A 119 -5.63 -0.68 11.59
N MET A 120 -5.13 -1.85 11.99
CA MET A 120 -5.88 -3.10 12.06
C MET A 120 -6.54 -3.20 13.43
N GLY A 121 -7.88 -3.26 13.44
CA GLY A 121 -8.70 -3.18 14.66
C GLY A 121 -9.10 -1.75 15.04
N PRO A 122 -9.92 -1.56 16.09
CA PRO A 122 -10.35 -0.23 16.51
C PRO A 122 -9.17 0.64 16.98
N ILE A 123 -9.14 1.91 16.56
CA ILE A 123 -8.11 2.87 16.98
C ILE A 123 -8.16 3.03 18.50
N GLY A 124 -6.99 3.04 19.14
CA GLY A 124 -6.82 3.13 20.60
C GLY A 124 -7.04 1.81 21.35
N SER A 125 -7.42 0.72 20.66
CA SER A 125 -7.52 -0.60 21.29
C SER A 125 -6.13 -1.15 21.62
N PRO A 126 -5.92 -1.78 22.81
CA PRO A 126 -4.66 -2.44 23.15
C PRO A 126 -4.34 -3.65 22.24
N PHE A 127 -5.33 -4.15 21.50
CA PHE A 127 -5.16 -5.22 20.52
C PHE A 127 -4.93 -4.72 19.10
N SER A 128 -5.03 -3.42 18.86
CA SER A 128 -4.83 -2.85 17.53
C SER A 128 -3.36 -2.95 17.09
N LYS A 129 -3.16 -2.96 15.77
CA LYS A 129 -1.83 -2.98 15.15
C LYS A 129 -1.74 -1.87 14.12
N VAL A 130 -0.70 -1.06 14.24
CA VAL A 130 -0.41 0.05 13.32
C VAL A 130 0.58 -0.43 12.26
N GLY A 131 0.34 -0.03 11.02
CA GLY A 131 1.22 -0.24 9.88
C GLY A 131 1.33 1.01 9.01
N ILE A 132 2.36 1.03 8.17
CA ILE A 132 2.50 2.00 7.08
C ILE A 132 2.76 1.21 5.81
N GLU A 133 1.91 1.42 4.81
CA GLU A 133 2.10 0.88 3.47
C GLU A 133 2.60 1.98 2.53
N LEU A 134 3.54 1.62 1.64
CA LEU A 134 3.98 2.48 0.54
C LEU A 134 3.49 1.87 -0.77
N THR A 135 2.81 2.67 -1.58
CA THR A 135 2.25 2.24 -2.86
C THR A 135 2.32 3.37 -3.88
N ASP A 136 2.40 3.03 -5.16
CA ASP A 136 2.30 3.97 -6.28
C ASP A 136 0.96 3.86 -7.02
N SER A 137 -0.03 3.17 -6.44
CA SER A 137 -1.34 2.91 -7.01
C SER A 137 -2.45 3.60 -6.23
N ILE A 138 -3.25 4.44 -6.92
CA ILE A 138 -4.45 5.05 -6.35
C ILE A 138 -5.47 3.96 -6.00
N TYR A 139 -5.62 2.93 -6.83
CA TYR A 139 -6.44 1.76 -6.51
C TYR A 139 -6.14 1.15 -5.13
N VAL A 140 -4.86 1.03 -4.76
CA VAL A 140 -4.48 0.54 -3.43
C VAL A 140 -4.92 1.52 -2.33
N VAL A 141 -4.70 2.83 -2.51
CA VAL A 141 -5.14 3.85 -1.54
C VAL A 141 -6.64 3.76 -1.27
N MET A 142 -7.46 3.72 -2.33
CA MET A 142 -8.91 3.68 -2.21
C MET A 142 -9.42 2.40 -1.52
N ASN A 143 -8.78 1.26 -1.78
CA ASN A 143 -9.16 0.01 -1.11
C ASN A 143 -8.69 -0.02 0.36
N MET A 144 -7.53 0.55 0.67
CA MET A 144 -7.04 0.65 2.05
C MET A 144 -7.91 1.54 2.92
N ASP A 145 -8.49 2.60 2.34
CA ASP A 145 -9.50 3.44 3.00
C ASP A 145 -10.75 2.64 3.44
N ILE A 146 -11.23 1.74 2.58
CA ILE A 146 -12.40 0.90 2.87
C ILE A 146 -12.04 -0.23 3.85
N MET A 147 -10.89 -0.88 3.64
CA MET A 147 -10.53 -2.15 4.31
C MET A 147 -9.89 -1.95 5.68
N THR A 148 -9.38 -0.75 5.97
CA THR A 148 -8.66 -0.44 7.20
C THR A 148 -9.16 0.87 7.82
N ARG A 149 -8.69 1.20 9.04
CA ARG A 149 -8.80 2.58 9.52
C ARG A 149 -7.53 3.30 9.12
N MET A 150 -7.60 4.14 8.10
CA MET A 150 -6.44 4.82 7.52
C MET A 150 -6.37 6.28 7.97
N GLY A 151 -5.18 6.88 7.83
CA GLY A 151 -4.99 8.32 7.88
C GLY A 151 -4.34 8.84 9.15
N LYS A 152 -4.47 10.15 9.38
CA LYS A 152 -3.73 10.89 10.41
C LYS A 152 -3.90 10.32 11.82
N GLN A 153 -5.14 9.99 12.16
CA GLN A 153 -5.55 9.42 13.47
C GLN A 153 -4.80 8.15 13.87
N VAL A 154 -4.20 7.43 12.91
CA VAL A 154 -3.40 6.24 13.17
C VAL A 154 -2.04 6.59 13.74
N LEU A 155 -1.46 7.71 13.32
CA LEU A 155 -0.12 8.14 13.70
C LEU A 155 -0.06 8.79 15.09
N ASP A 156 -1.22 9.06 15.69
CA ASP A 156 -1.36 9.65 17.01
C ASP A 156 -1.46 8.58 18.13
N GLN A 157 -1.44 7.29 17.77
CA GLN A 157 -1.29 6.16 18.71
C GLN A 157 0.17 5.90 19.06
#